data_AF-A0A969AT63-F1
#
_entry.id   AF-A0A969AT63-F1
#
_cell.length_a   1.000
_cell.length_b   1.000
_cell.length_c   1.000
_cell.angle_alpha   90.00
_cell.angle_beta   90.00
_cell.angle_gamma   90.00
#
_symmetry.space_group_name_H-M   'P 1'
#
loop_
_entity.id
_entity.type
_entity.pdbx_description
1 polymer ?
#
loop_
_entity_poly.entity_id
_entity_poly.type
_entity_poly.pdbx_seq_one_letter_code
_entity_poly.pdbx_strand_id
1 'polypeptide(L)'
;MGVIQHLKSWSWGNSSSWGLALLWGLNLALRLWRIDLPAALVFDEAHYVPFAVDYLQHQPFFDLHPPLGKYLIALSIHLSAIWGPVLTRR
;
A
#
# COMPACT_ATOMS: atom_id res chain seq x y z
N MET A 1 19.10 23.43 35.58
CA MET A 1 19.75 22.67 34.49
C MET A 1 19.26 21.20 34.57
N GLY A 2 17.98 20.94 34.27
CA GLY A 2 17.37 19.63 34.60
C GLY A 2 15.99 19.31 34.03
N VAL A 3 15.53 19.97 32.96
CA VAL A 3 14.19 19.73 32.38
C VAL A 3 14.23 18.90 31.08
N ILE A 4 15.41 18.69 30.49
CA ILE A 4 15.54 18.08 29.14
C ILE A 4 15.70 16.54 29.18
N GLN A 5 15.98 15.93 30.34
CA GLN A 5 16.28 14.49 30.42
C GLN A 5 15.05 13.57 30.38
N HIS A 6 13.83 14.09 30.48
CA HIS A 6 12.61 13.25 30.54
C HIS A 6 12.03 12.89 29.14
N LEU A 7 12.50 13.51 28.06
CA LEU A 7 11.94 13.31 26.71
C LEU A 7 12.69 12.28 25.85
N LYS A 8 13.66 11.56 26.40
CA LYS A 8 14.52 10.66 25.61
C LYS A 8 14.80 9.33 26.32
N SER A 9 13.75 8.60 26.69
CA SER A 9 13.89 7.22 27.18
C SER A 9 13.38 6.14 26.21
N TRP A 10 13.01 6.49 24.96
CA TRP A 10 12.80 5.47 23.93
C TRP A 10 14.15 4.90 23.47
N SER A 11 14.73 4.06 24.32
CA SER A 11 15.89 3.25 24.02
C SER A 11 15.42 2.04 23.20
N TRP A 12 15.68 2.06 21.89
CA TRP A 12 15.63 0.89 21.01
C TRP A 12 16.72 -0.15 21.35
N GLY A 13 17.52 0.08 22.38
CA GLY A 13 18.53 -0.86 22.84
C GLY A 13 17.91 -1.89 23.77
N ASN A 14 17.54 -3.05 23.23
CA ASN A 14 17.51 -4.33 23.93
C ASN A 14 17.33 -5.48 22.93
N SER A 15 17.96 -6.63 23.22
CA SER A 15 17.98 -7.85 22.41
C SER A 15 16.60 -8.40 21.98
N SER A 16 15.51 -7.88 22.55
CA SER A 16 14.11 -8.22 22.25
C SER A 16 13.53 -7.50 21.01
N SER A 17 14.18 -6.46 20.47
CA SER A 17 13.72 -5.76 19.26
C SER A 17 13.81 -6.62 18.00
N TRP A 18 14.75 -7.56 17.97
CA TRP A 18 14.93 -8.52 16.88
C TRP A 18 13.72 -9.43 16.70
N GLY A 19 13.04 -9.82 17.78
CA GLY A 19 11.82 -10.61 17.71
C GLY A 19 10.69 -9.84 17.00
N LEU A 20 10.53 -8.55 17.31
CA LEU A 20 9.53 -7.70 16.66
C LEU A 20 9.87 -7.45 15.19
N ALA A 21 11.14 -7.23 14.87
CA ALA A 21 11.60 -7.08 13.49
C ALA A 21 11.34 -8.36 12.67
N LEU A 22 11.61 -9.54 13.25
CA LEU A 22 11.32 -10.83 12.62
C LEU A 22 9.82 -11.02 12.38
N LEU A 23 8.99 -10.74 13.39
CA LEU A 23 7.53 -10.83 13.25
C LEU A 23 7.00 -9.86 12.20
N TRP A 24 7.49 -8.63 12.17
CA TRP A 24 7.10 -7.62 11.18
C TRP A 24 7.51 -8.05 9.76
N GLY A 25 8.75 -8.52 9.59
CA GLY A 25 9.26 -9.01 8.31
C GLY A 25 8.50 -10.24 7.81
N LEU A 26 8.20 -11.20 8.68
CA LEU A 26 7.40 -12.37 8.35
C LEU A 26 5.97 -11.97 7.94
N ASN A 27 5.33 -11.07 8.68
CA ASN A 27 4.01 -10.55 8.34
C ASN A 27 4.01 -9.84 6.98
N LEU A 28 5.03 -9.03 6.69
CA LEU A 28 5.16 -8.37 5.39
C LEU A 28 5.35 -9.38 4.26
N ALA A 29 6.24 -10.36 4.44
CA ALA A 29 6.49 -11.41 3.45
C ALA A 29 5.23 -12.23 3.14
N LEU A 30 4.47 -12.63 4.16
CA LEU A 30 3.23 -13.38 3.98
C LEU A 30 2.15 -12.56 3.27
N ARG A 31 2.05 -11.25 3.51
CA ARG A 31 1.09 -10.38 2.83
C ARG A 31 1.42 -10.13 1.36
N LEU A 32 2.70 -10.17 1.02
CA LEU A 32 3.17 -10.00 -0.36
C LEU A 32 3.31 -11.35 -1.09
N TRP A 33 3.20 -12.48 -0.37
CA TRP A 33 3.30 -13.80 -0.96
C TRP A 33 2.07 -14.08 -1.83
N ARG A 34 2.30 -14.27 -3.13
CA ARG A 34 1.26 -14.58 -4.14
C ARG A 34 0.17 -13.51 -4.27
N ILE A 35 0.54 -12.24 -4.12
CA ILE A 35 -0.37 -11.10 -4.28
C ILE A 35 -0.96 -10.97 -5.71
N ASP A 36 -0.34 -11.61 -6.69
CA ASP A 36 -0.75 -11.66 -8.10
C ASP A 36 -1.88 -12.68 -8.38
N LEU A 37 -2.33 -13.41 -7.36
CA LEU A 37 -3.33 -14.47 -7.50
C LEU A 37 -4.58 -14.17 -6.64
N PRO A 38 -5.79 -14.31 -7.20
CA PRO A 38 -6.10 -14.66 -8.60
C PRO A 38 -5.75 -13.52 -9.58
N ALA A 39 -5.39 -13.86 -10.82
CA ALA A 39 -5.06 -12.88 -11.87
C ALA A 39 -6.28 -12.13 -12.45
N ALA A 40 -7.38 -12.07 -11.70
CA ALA A 40 -8.62 -11.40 -12.07
C ALA A 40 -9.03 -10.47 -10.92
N LEU A 41 -9.67 -9.35 -11.27
CA LEU A 41 -10.18 -8.41 -10.27
C LEU A 41 -11.29 -9.07 -9.46
N VAL A 42 -11.12 -9.11 -8.14
CA VAL A 42 -12.08 -9.73 -7.22
C VAL A 42 -12.61 -8.71 -6.22
N PHE A 43 -13.84 -8.95 -5.73
CA PHE A 43 -14.49 -8.09 -4.72
C PHE A 43 -14.49 -6.60 -5.12
N ASP A 44 -14.00 -5.76 -4.22
CA ASP A 44 -13.95 -4.32 -4.34
C ASP A 44 -12.90 -3.85 -5.36
N GLU A 45 -11.93 -4.69 -5.74
CA GLU A 45 -10.95 -4.35 -6.79
C GLU A 45 -11.64 -4.10 -8.13
N ALA A 46 -12.72 -4.82 -8.41
CA ALA A 46 -13.53 -4.63 -9.61
C ALA A 46 -14.15 -3.22 -9.72
N HIS A 47 -14.23 -2.48 -8.61
CA HIS A 47 -14.73 -1.11 -8.57
C HIS A 47 -13.59 -0.09 -8.42
N TYR A 48 -12.68 -0.30 -7.46
CA TYR A 48 -11.64 0.70 -7.16
C TYR A 48 -10.53 0.77 -8.21
N VAL A 49 -10.16 -0.35 -8.84
CA VAL A 49 -9.09 -0.37 -9.84
C VAL A 49 -9.50 0.38 -11.11
N PRO A 50 -10.71 0.17 -11.69
CA PRO A 50 -11.18 0.99 -12.81
C PRO A 50 -11.22 2.48 -12.50
N PHE A 51 -11.71 2.89 -11.32
CA PHE A 51 -11.72 4.31 -10.95
C PHE A 51 -10.32 4.90 -10.81
N ALA A 52 -9.35 4.12 -10.30
CA ALA A 52 -7.95 4.52 -10.27
C ALA A 52 -7.37 4.68 -11.69
N VAL A 53 -7.75 3.81 -12.62
CA VAL A 53 -7.39 3.93 -14.04
C VAL A 53 -8.04 5.16 -14.67
N ASP A 54 -9.31 5.45 -14.38
CA ASP A 54 -10.00 6.63 -14.88
C ASP A 54 -9.33 7.93 -14.37
N TYR A 55 -8.81 7.95 -13.14
CA TYR A 55 -7.95 9.05 -12.68
C TYR A 55 -6.68 9.21 -13.51
N LEU A 56 -5.99 8.12 -13.86
CA LEU A 56 -4.80 8.16 -14.71
C LEU A 56 -5.12 8.57 -16.16
N GLN A 57 -6.30 8.21 -16.66
CA GLN A 57 -6.76 8.49 -18.02
C GLN A 57 -7.55 9.81 -18.13
N HIS A 58 -7.67 10.56 -17.03
CA HIS A 58 -8.48 11.77 -16.92
C HIS A 58 -9.92 11.60 -17.46
N GLN A 59 -10.51 10.42 -17.26
CA GLN A 59 -11.89 10.14 -17.67
C GLN A 59 -12.87 10.58 -16.56
N PRO A 60 -14.02 11.16 -16.93
CA PRO A 60 -15.04 11.50 -15.95
C PRO A 60 -15.72 10.24 -15.41
N PHE A 61 -15.85 10.13 -14.09
CA PHE A 61 -16.61 9.08 -13.43
C PHE A 61 -17.28 9.63 -12.16
N PHE A 62 -18.25 8.89 -11.63
CA PHE A 62 -18.96 9.24 -10.41
C PHE A 62 -18.65 8.24 -9.30
N ASP A 63 -18.24 8.75 -8.13
CA ASP A 63 -18.00 7.94 -6.94
C ASP A 63 -18.48 8.63 -5.67
N LEU A 64 -18.98 7.84 -4.73
CA LEU A 64 -19.54 8.28 -3.44
C LEU A 64 -18.46 8.45 -2.35
N HIS A 65 -17.28 7.86 -2.52
CA HIS A 65 -16.23 7.79 -1.50
C HIS A 65 -15.15 8.86 -1.69
N PRO A 66 -14.48 9.27 -0.59
CA PRO A 66 -13.32 10.15 -0.67
C PRO A 66 -12.23 9.61 -1.62
N PRO A 67 -11.56 10.49 -2.39
CA PRO A 67 -10.72 10.07 -3.51
C PRO A 67 -9.32 9.59 -3.10
N LEU A 68 -8.89 9.83 -1.85
CA LEU A 68 -7.52 9.59 -1.40
C LEU A 68 -7.05 8.14 -1.63
N GLY A 69 -7.88 7.15 -1.28
CA GLY A 69 -7.53 5.75 -1.47
C GLY A 69 -7.30 5.39 -2.94
N LYS A 70 -8.11 5.96 -3.83
CA LYS A 70 -8.00 5.73 -5.27
C LYS A 70 -6.78 6.42 -5.86
N TYR A 71 -6.36 7.57 -5.34
CA TYR A 71 -5.10 8.18 -5.73
C TYR A 71 -3.90 7.32 -5.34
N LEU A 72 -3.93 6.66 -4.19
CA LEU A 72 -2.86 5.72 -3.80
C LEU A 72 -2.84 4.48 -4.71
N ILE A 73 -4.00 3.97 -5.11
CA ILE A 73 -4.11 2.88 -6.09
C ILE A 73 -3.65 3.34 -7.48
N ALA A 74 -4.02 4.54 -7.92
CA ALA A 74 -3.57 5.11 -9.19
C ALA A 74 -2.04 5.29 -9.20
N LEU A 75 -1.46 5.75 -8.09
CA LEU A 75 -0.02 5.86 -7.92
C LEU A 75 0.66 4.49 -7.95
N SER A 76 0.10 3.47 -7.29
CA SER A 76 0.67 2.12 -7.32
C SER A 76 0.62 1.51 -8.72
N ILE A 77 -0.46 1.72 -9.47
CA ILE A 77 -0.56 1.34 -10.90
C ILE A 77 0.50 2.08 -11.73
N HIS A 78 0.67 3.38 -11.52
CA HIS A 78 1.67 4.16 -12.24
C HIS A 78 3.12 3.69 -11.95
N LEU A 79 3.44 3.39 -10.70
CA LEU A 79 4.77 2.88 -10.31
C LEU A 79 5.00 1.45 -10.82
N SER A 80 3.97 0.61 -10.81
CA SER A 80 4.09 -0.76 -11.30
C SER A 80 4.22 -0.81 -12.83
N ALA A 81 3.67 0.18 -13.56
CA ALA A 81 3.83 0.32 -15.01
C ALA A 81 5.29 0.45 -15.47
N ILE A 82 6.21 0.85 -14.58
CA ILE A 82 7.66 0.90 -14.85
C ILE A 82 8.20 -0.50 -15.22
N TRP A 83 7.60 -1.56 -14.68
CA TRP A 83 8.05 -2.95 -14.84
C TRP A 83 7.32 -3.70 -15.97
N GLY A 84 6.35 -3.07 -16.61
CA GLY A 84 5.54 -3.64 -17.69
C GLY A 84 4.10 -3.11 -17.67
N PRO A 85 3.33 -3.26 -18.75
CA PRO A 85 1.94 -2.80 -18.79
C PRO A 85 1.09 -3.59 -17.79
N VAL A 86 0.58 -2.91 -16.76
CA VAL A 86 -0.10 -3.56 -15.62
C VAL A 86 -1.59 -3.81 -15.86
N LEU A 87 -2.25 -3.07 -16.77
CA LEU A 87 -3.67 -3.27 -17.07
C LEU A 87 -3.98 -2.94 -18.53
N THR A 88 -4.26 -3.95 -19.36
CA THR A 88 -5.09 -3.77 -20.56
C THR A 88 -6.52 -4.05 -20.15
N ARG A 89 -7.43 -3.06 -20.28
CA ARG A 89 -8.86 -3.21 -20.02
C ARG A 89 -9.35 -4.47 -20.78
N ARG A 90 -9.61 -5.57 -20.06
CA ARG A 90 -10.30 -6.75 -20.59
C ARG A 90 -11.77 -6.63 -20.23
#